data_AF-A0A6A6D7X3-F1
#
_entry.id   AF-A0A6A6D7X3-F1
#
_cell.length_a   1.000
_cell.length_b   1.000
_cell.length_c   1.000
_cell.angle_alpha   90.00
_cell.angle_beta   90.00
_cell.angle_gamma   90.00
#
_symmetry.space_group_name_H-M   'P 1'
#
loop_
_entity.id
_entity.type
_entity.pdbx_description
1 polymer ?
#
loop_
_entity_poly.entity_id
_entity_poly.type
_entity_poly.pdbx_seq_one_letter_code
_entity_poly.pdbx_strand_id
1 'polypeptide(L)'
;MSSEKQDSEAATSHRITLEILDTILNDFGVSRANGRSTVELRGALPNIEQTKSQHINMSLIGAVPSLANAIVATQIFEARGGDPQTIAIELQRSHNYLDPDIGMTPTINGQEITLDLIAGNPFLFSIYQTADGRHAIPSAVYVDLVYRWSTFLQCSVNQVDVAAAIRTWKAADLEEAAEKAGMPFALVQSEETWNNTEQGQHLSRLPIVPVKKVTSAPPKPLSPNPKRPLEGIKLLCLTHAIAGPSSGRTLAEYGASVLQIMYTHGYEHPFVYTYANLGCASSRLDLNKSSDREHMWELVRDADVWVDSYRGGALSKFGFTDEDLHQANPSLIVSHVRLYGESGPWATKPGFDMQGSASSGMMALCGGGLSTPVWPPGQVINDYTTGYYGALAIQATLLRRMNEGGGYLLSPSLTGTAMSIVKYYKTDNFPDLKHNRTEKLPPRELQGATALGFLKTLQPLPLLSKTPLEYGQLLLSPMGSDLPIFPGSRDSYKIDRVMANLKEDVVRSFTTSVTKKTEDLKRIAAAHHAEEKSRTAHRL
;
A
#
# COMPACT_ATOMS: atom_id res chain seq x y z
N MET A 1 5.31 16.17 41.39
CA MET A 1 4.17 16.59 40.53
C MET A 1 4.42 16.41 39.02
N SER A 2 5.66 16.40 38.51
CA SER A 2 5.92 16.14 37.07
C SER A 2 6.03 14.64 36.71
N SER A 3 6.66 13.81 37.55
CA SER A 3 6.85 12.36 37.30
C SER A 3 5.53 11.58 37.35
N GLU A 4 4.72 11.75 38.41
CA GLU A 4 3.43 11.06 38.56
C GLU A 4 2.45 11.34 37.40
N LYS A 5 2.49 12.55 36.83
CA LYS A 5 1.69 12.89 35.65
C LYS A 5 2.19 12.22 34.38
N GLN A 6 3.51 12.16 34.19
CA GLN A 6 4.13 11.44 33.07
C GLN A 6 3.87 9.93 33.15
N ASP A 7 3.96 9.35 34.35
CA ASP A 7 3.66 7.93 34.59
C ASP A 7 2.18 7.61 34.30
N SER A 8 1.27 8.53 34.64
CA SER A 8 -0.16 8.43 34.32
C SER A 8 -0.47 8.54 32.82
N GLU A 9 0.17 9.48 32.10
CA GLU A 9 0.04 9.61 30.63
C GLU A 9 0.56 8.35 29.91
N ALA A 10 1.69 7.81 30.38
CA ALA A 10 2.27 6.59 29.82
C ALA A 10 1.34 5.39 30.04
N ALA A 11 0.84 5.17 31.26
CA ALA A 11 -0.07 4.08 31.56
C ALA A 11 -1.34 4.12 30.69
N THR A 12 -1.93 5.30 30.52
CA THR A 12 -3.12 5.51 29.67
C THR A 12 -2.81 5.22 28.20
N SER A 13 -1.69 5.75 27.70
CA SER A 13 -1.25 5.52 26.32
C SER A 13 -0.98 4.04 26.05
N HIS A 14 -0.37 3.34 27.00
CA HIS A 14 -0.04 1.92 26.90
C HIS A 14 -1.31 1.07 26.84
N ARG A 15 -2.25 1.31 27.75
CA ARG A 15 -3.55 0.61 27.79
C ARG A 15 -4.28 0.74 26.45
N ILE A 16 -4.47 1.97 25.96
CA ILE A 16 -5.16 2.24 24.69
C ILE A 16 -4.45 1.56 23.52
N THR A 17 -3.11 1.65 23.47
CA THR A 17 -2.32 1.02 22.41
C THR A 17 -2.51 -0.50 22.40
N LEU A 18 -2.48 -1.15 23.56
CA LEU A 18 -2.65 -2.60 23.69
C LEU A 18 -4.09 -3.06 23.35
N GLU A 19 -5.11 -2.31 23.76
CA GLU A 19 -6.53 -2.62 23.44
C GLU A 19 -6.79 -2.60 21.93
N ILE A 20 -6.28 -1.58 21.23
CA ILE A 20 -6.40 -1.49 19.77
C ILE A 20 -5.56 -2.58 19.11
N LEU A 21 -4.34 -2.83 19.60
CA LEU A 21 -3.49 -3.90 19.10
C LEU A 21 -4.16 -5.27 19.18
N ASP A 22 -4.82 -5.59 20.30
CA ASP A 22 -5.58 -6.83 20.45
C ASP A 22 -6.77 -6.87 19.49
N THR A 23 -7.47 -5.74 19.30
CA THR A 23 -8.57 -5.64 18.33
C THR A 23 -8.09 -5.92 16.91
N ILE A 24 -6.96 -5.33 16.51
CA ILE A 24 -6.38 -5.55 15.19
C ILE A 24 -5.91 -6.99 15.05
N LEU A 25 -5.13 -7.54 15.99
CA LEU A 25 -4.66 -8.93 15.91
C LEU A 25 -5.83 -9.94 15.78
N ASN A 26 -6.92 -9.71 16.52
CA ASN A 26 -8.12 -10.55 16.44
C ASN A 26 -8.78 -10.53 15.05
N ASP A 27 -8.80 -9.38 14.35
CA ASP A 27 -9.32 -9.28 12.98
C ASP A 27 -8.53 -10.16 12.00
N PHE A 28 -7.23 -10.34 12.26
CA PHE A 28 -6.33 -11.22 11.50
C PHE A 28 -6.28 -12.67 12.03
N GLY A 29 -7.12 -13.00 13.01
CA GLY A 29 -7.19 -14.35 13.60
C GLY A 29 -5.96 -14.72 14.44
N VAL A 30 -5.24 -13.74 14.98
CA VAL A 30 -4.06 -13.94 15.83
C VAL A 30 -4.30 -13.38 17.23
N SER A 31 -3.67 -13.98 18.23
CA SER A 31 -3.64 -13.46 19.61
C SER A 31 -2.22 -13.30 20.09
N ARG A 32 -1.93 -12.25 20.87
CA ARG A 32 -0.63 -12.08 21.54
C ARG A 32 -0.28 -13.26 22.44
N ALA A 33 -1.28 -13.89 23.05
CA ALA A 33 -1.11 -15.01 23.95
C ALA A 33 -0.61 -16.30 23.27
N ASN A 34 -0.64 -16.36 21.93
CA ASN A 34 -0.14 -17.52 21.18
C ASN A 34 1.39 -17.58 21.13
N GLY A 35 2.09 -16.49 21.49
CA GLY A 35 3.55 -16.42 21.56
C GLY A 35 4.04 -16.22 23.00
N ARG A 36 5.36 -16.42 23.20
CA ARG A 36 6.04 -16.24 24.48
C ARG A 36 6.83 -14.93 24.55
N SER A 37 7.06 -14.26 23.42
CA SER A 37 7.68 -12.94 23.34
C SER A 37 6.82 -11.87 24.02
N THR A 38 7.48 -10.87 24.63
CA THR A 38 6.81 -9.81 25.42
C THR A 38 6.80 -8.49 24.67
N VAL A 39 5.77 -7.67 24.90
CA VAL A 39 5.66 -6.31 24.33
C VAL A 39 6.06 -5.29 25.39
N GLU A 40 6.98 -4.38 25.04
CA GLU A 40 7.43 -3.29 25.88
C GLU A 40 7.08 -1.95 25.21
N LEU A 41 6.14 -1.20 25.80
CA LEU A 41 5.79 0.14 25.34
C LEU A 41 6.61 1.17 26.12
N ARG A 42 7.27 2.11 25.42
CA ARG A 42 8.10 3.16 26.01
C ARG A 42 7.53 4.54 25.72
N GLY A 43 7.57 5.41 26.73
CA GLY A 43 7.00 6.75 26.67
C GLY A 43 5.47 6.74 26.55
N ALA A 44 4.87 7.92 26.43
CA ALA A 44 3.45 8.09 26.15
C ALA A 44 3.22 8.51 24.69
N LEU A 45 1.98 8.46 24.21
CA LEU A 45 1.62 9.03 22.91
C LEU A 45 1.81 10.56 22.97
N PRO A 46 2.42 11.19 21.95
CA PRO A 46 2.67 12.61 21.98
C PRO A 46 1.37 13.41 21.88
N ASN A 47 1.41 14.68 22.27
CA ASN A 47 0.29 15.58 22.05
C ASN A 47 -0.06 15.61 20.54
N ILE A 48 -1.35 15.48 20.25
CA ILE A 48 -1.79 15.26 18.88
C ILE A 48 -1.50 16.43 17.94
N GLU A 49 -1.53 17.66 18.45
CA GLU A 49 -1.22 18.87 17.67
C GLU A 49 0.20 18.81 17.09
N GLN A 50 1.12 18.11 17.76
CA GLN A 50 2.50 17.94 17.29
C GLN A 50 2.66 16.99 16.11
N THR A 51 1.66 16.14 15.87
CA THR A 51 1.64 15.13 14.79
C THR A 51 0.93 15.63 13.52
N LYS A 52 0.61 16.93 13.44
CA LYS A 52 -0.08 17.57 12.30
C LYS A 52 -1.43 16.93 11.96
N SER A 53 -2.09 16.34 12.96
CA SER A 53 -3.41 15.73 12.83
C SER A 53 -4.25 16.08 14.05
N GLN A 54 -5.53 16.42 13.86
CA GLN A 54 -6.47 16.67 14.97
C GLN A 54 -7.58 15.62 15.07
N HIS A 55 -7.88 14.94 13.97
CA HIS A 55 -9.03 14.02 13.86
C HIS A 55 -8.64 12.55 13.85
N ILE A 56 -7.36 12.24 13.57
CA ILE A 56 -6.83 10.88 13.50
C ILE A 56 -5.53 10.79 14.32
N ASN A 57 -5.39 9.78 15.17
CA ASN A 57 -4.19 9.58 15.98
C ASN A 57 -3.09 8.86 15.19
N MET A 58 -2.19 9.64 14.58
CA MET A 58 -1.08 9.15 13.75
C MET A 58 -0.13 8.21 14.51
N SER A 59 0.13 8.49 15.79
CA SER A 59 1.06 7.67 16.57
C SER A 59 0.51 6.27 16.83
N LEU A 60 -0.80 6.11 17.01
CA LEU A 60 -1.43 4.79 17.11
C LEU A 60 -1.39 4.03 15.77
N ILE A 61 -1.60 4.69 14.63
CA ILE A 61 -1.54 4.06 13.30
C ILE A 61 -0.10 3.62 12.99
N GLY A 62 0.92 4.35 13.43
CA GLY A 62 2.30 3.92 13.25
C GLY A 62 2.71 2.79 14.20
N ALA A 63 2.19 2.79 15.44
CA ALA A 63 2.58 1.81 16.45
C ALA A 63 1.90 0.46 16.29
N VAL A 64 0.57 0.45 16.11
CA VAL A 64 -0.24 -0.79 16.19
C VAL A 64 0.06 -1.78 15.07
N PRO A 65 0.03 -1.41 13.77
CA PRO A 65 0.36 -2.33 12.67
C PRO A 65 1.81 -2.84 12.76
N SER A 66 2.75 -1.99 13.18
CA SER A 66 4.16 -2.38 13.37
C SER A 66 4.34 -3.40 14.49
N LEU A 67 3.68 -3.17 15.64
CA LEU A 67 3.63 -4.14 16.75
C LEU A 67 2.97 -5.45 16.32
N ALA A 68 1.85 -5.39 15.61
CA ALA A 68 1.14 -6.57 15.14
C ALA A 68 2.03 -7.42 14.23
N ASN A 69 2.69 -6.81 13.23
CA ASN A 69 3.65 -7.52 12.37
C ASN A 69 4.78 -8.18 13.19
N ALA A 70 5.33 -7.47 14.18
CA ALA A 70 6.40 -8.01 15.01
C ALA A 70 5.95 -9.18 15.88
N ILE A 71 4.72 -9.14 16.41
CA ILE A 71 4.16 -10.23 17.22
C ILE A 71 3.95 -11.48 16.38
N VAL A 72 3.41 -11.35 15.17
CA VAL A 72 3.22 -12.50 14.29
C VAL A 72 4.57 -13.04 13.82
N ALA A 73 5.53 -12.17 13.50
CA ALA A 73 6.89 -12.57 13.17
C ALA A 73 7.54 -13.39 14.30
N THR A 74 7.49 -12.91 15.55
CA THR A 74 8.09 -13.65 16.67
C THR A 74 7.36 -14.96 16.97
N GLN A 75 6.04 -15.04 16.73
CA GLN A 75 5.31 -16.32 16.79
C GLN A 75 5.79 -17.31 15.72
N ILE A 76 6.03 -16.86 14.48
CA ILE A 76 6.64 -17.69 13.43
C ILE A 76 8.03 -18.16 13.86
N PHE A 77 8.85 -17.25 14.40
CA PHE A 77 10.19 -17.55 14.89
C PHE A 77 10.18 -18.63 15.98
N GLU A 78 9.31 -18.46 16.99
CA GLU A 78 9.16 -19.40 18.10
C GLU A 78 8.62 -20.76 17.65
N ALA A 79 7.63 -20.79 16.74
CA ALA A 79 7.09 -22.02 16.16
C ALA A 79 8.16 -22.83 15.40
N ARG A 80 9.24 -22.17 14.97
CA ARG A 80 10.38 -22.79 14.27
C ARG A 80 11.55 -23.10 15.22
N GLY A 81 11.38 -23.00 16.53
CA GLY A 81 12.41 -23.29 17.54
C GLY A 81 13.23 -22.08 18.00
N GLY A 82 12.88 -20.87 17.53
CA GLY A 82 13.47 -19.63 18.01
C GLY A 82 13.12 -19.32 19.47
N ASP A 83 14.03 -18.62 20.14
CA ASP A 83 13.78 -18.17 21.51
C ASP A 83 12.78 -17.01 21.57
N PRO A 84 12.01 -16.89 22.68
CA PRO A 84 11.25 -15.68 22.94
C PRO A 84 12.15 -14.47 23.13
N GLN A 85 11.61 -13.30 22.82
CA GLN A 85 12.32 -12.03 22.87
C GLN A 85 11.40 -10.87 23.27
N THR A 86 11.98 -9.68 23.44
CA THR A 86 11.24 -8.45 23.74
C THR A 86 10.98 -7.69 22.44
N ILE A 87 9.75 -7.23 22.28
CA ILE A 87 9.27 -6.36 21.21
C ILE A 87 9.07 -4.96 21.80
N ALA A 88 10.04 -4.07 21.62
CA ALA A 88 10.03 -2.74 22.20
C ALA A 88 9.67 -1.65 21.20
N ILE A 89 8.75 -0.76 21.54
CA ILE A 89 8.39 0.41 20.72
C ILE A 89 8.33 1.68 21.54
N GLU A 90 8.76 2.80 20.95
CA GLU A 90 8.68 4.12 21.57
C GLU A 90 7.52 4.90 20.95
N LEU A 91 6.45 5.09 21.73
CA LEU A 91 5.19 5.68 21.25
C LEU A 91 5.35 7.14 20.80
N GLN A 92 6.33 7.86 21.36
CA GLN A 92 6.59 9.26 21.03
C GLN A 92 7.08 9.49 19.60
N ARG A 93 7.54 8.45 18.88
CA ARG A 93 8.06 8.56 17.50
C ARG A 93 7.30 7.73 16.47
N SER A 94 6.27 6.98 16.86
CA SER A 94 5.63 6.00 15.97
C SER A 94 4.93 6.64 14.77
N HIS A 95 4.43 7.89 14.88
CA HIS A 95 3.85 8.62 13.75
C HIS A 95 4.82 8.82 12.57
N ASN A 96 6.14 8.80 12.80
CA ASN A 96 7.13 8.95 11.73
C ASN A 96 7.17 7.74 10.78
N TYR A 97 6.49 6.64 11.11
CA TYR A 97 6.57 5.36 10.37
C TYR A 97 5.42 5.14 9.39
N LEU A 98 4.57 6.17 9.24
CA LEU A 98 3.45 6.18 8.32
C LEU A 98 3.85 6.63 6.92
N ASP A 99 4.91 7.43 6.82
CA ASP A 99 5.52 7.90 5.58
C ASP A 99 6.97 8.28 5.91
N PRO A 100 7.97 7.82 5.15
CA PRO A 100 9.37 8.18 5.33
C PRO A 100 9.70 9.68 5.38
N ASP A 101 8.86 10.53 4.79
CA ASP A 101 9.02 11.98 4.84
C ASP A 101 8.44 12.63 6.11
N ILE A 102 7.82 11.84 7.01
CA ILE A 102 7.36 12.36 8.31
C ILE A 102 8.52 12.38 9.30
N GLY A 103 8.93 13.60 9.65
CA GLY A 103 9.94 13.84 10.69
C GLY A 103 11.38 13.69 10.24
N MET A 104 11.62 13.25 9.00
CA MET A 104 12.91 13.34 8.32
C MET A 104 12.72 13.50 6.80
N THR A 105 13.82 13.76 6.09
CA THR A 105 13.90 13.65 4.64
C THR A 105 14.96 12.61 4.31
N PRO A 106 14.60 11.46 3.73
CA PRO A 106 15.59 10.49 3.31
C PRO A 106 16.50 11.07 2.21
N THR A 107 17.76 10.65 2.20
CA THR A 107 18.78 11.22 1.30
C THR A 107 19.67 10.15 0.68
N ILE A 108 20.18 10.44 -0.51
CA ILE A 108 21.26 9.69 -1.16
C ILE A 108 22.46 10.63 -1.30
N ASN A 109 23.61 10.23 -0.76
CA ASN A 109 24.82 11.05 -0.69
C ASN A 109 24.58 12.45 -0.06
N GLY A 110 23.66 12.51 0.90
CA GLY A 110 23.28 13.75 1.58
C GLY A 110 22.40 14.71 0.78
N GLN A 111 21.96 14.33 -0.43
CA GLN A 111 20.98 15.07 -1.22
C GLN A 111 19.59 14.43 -1.08
N GLU A 112 18.54 15.23 -1.13
CA GLU A 112 17.17 14.73 -1.20
C GLU A 112 16.98 13.79 -2.39
N ILE A 113 16.15 12.77 -2.21
CA ILE A 113 15.78 11.90 -3.33
C ILE A 113 14.87 12.67 -4.27
N THR A 114 15.16 12.57 -5.57
CA THR A 114 14.51 13.39 -6.58
C THR A 114 12.99 13.16 -6.59
N LEU A 115 12.26 14.27 -6.47
CA LEU A 115 10.81 14.32 -6.68
C LEU A 115 10.55 14.59 -8.17
N ASP A 116 10.41 13.52 -8.96
CA ASP A 116 10.07 13.61 -10.40
C ASP A 116 8.58 13.91 -10.64
N LEU A 117 8.00 14.74 -9.78
CA LEU A 117 6.65 15.25 -9.95
C LEU A 117 6.71 16.43 -10.93
N ILE A 118 5.78 16.48 -11.90
CA ILE A 118 5.57 17.69 -12.68
C ILE A 118 5.17 18.78 -11.69
N ALA A 119 6.06 19.74 -11.42
CA ALA A 119 5.76 20.87 -10.56
C ALA A 119 4.45 21.53 -11.03
N GLY A 120 3.46 21.58 -10.15
CA GLY A 120 2.12 22.07 -10.50
C GLY A 120 1.18 21.04 -11.15
N ASN A 121 1.45 19.72 -11.05
CA ASN A 121 0.50 18.69 -11.49
C ASN A 121 -0.85 18.87 -10.75
N PRO A 122 -1.93 19.24 -11.48
CA PRO A 122 -3.22 19.58 -10.88
C PRO A 122 -4.00 18.33 -10.39
N PHE A 123 -3.47 17.12 -10.58
CA PHE A 123 -4.15 15.87 -10.24
C PHE A 123 -3.46 15.09 -9.10
N LEU A 124 -2.56 15.72 -8.33
CA LEU A 124 -1.94 15.08 -7.17
C LEU A 124 -2.74 15.32 -5.90
N PHE A 125 -2.85 16.58 -5.47
CA PHE A 125 -3.41 16.93 -4.16
C PHE A 125 -4.56 17.94 -4.23
N SER A 126 -5.13 18.15 -5.41
CA SER A 126 -6.23 19.08 -5.59
C SER A 126 -7.59 18.42 -5.37
N ILE A 127 -8.47 19.11 -4.64
CA ILE A 127 -9.87 18.74 -4.47
C ILE A 127 -10.69 19.74 -5.29
N TYR A 128 -11.46 19.25 -6.25
CA TYR A 128 -12.23 20.10 -7.17
C TYR A 128 -13.71 20.08 -6.85
N GLN A 129 -14.38 21.20 -7.05
CA GLN A 129 -15.82 21.30 -6.85
C GLN A 129 -16.56 21.11 -8.19
N THR A 130 -17.56 20.22 -8.20
CA THR A 130 -18.45 19.97 -9.35
C THR A 130 -19.55 21.04 -9.43
N ALA A 131 -20.32 21.06 -10.53
CA ALA A 131 -21.40 22.02 -10.78
C ALA A 131 -22.49 22.01 -9.70
N ASP A 132 -22.76 20.83 -9.11
CA ASP A 132 -23.72 20.59 -8.04
C ASP A 132 -23.09 20.67 -6.63
N GLY A 133 -21.87 21.22 -6.53
CA GLY A 133 -21.23 21.58 -5.27
C GLY A 133 -20.57 20.42 -4.52
N ARG A 134 -20.51 19.22 -5.10
CA ARG A 134 -19.79 18.05 -4.54
C ARG A 134 -18.29 18.20 -4.79
N HIS A 135 -17.49 17.47 -4.02
CA HIS A 135 -16.04 17.47 -4.14
C HIS A 135 -15.55 16.21 -4.87
N ALA A 136 -14.71 16.40 -5.88
CA ALA A 136 -14.22 15.39 -6.81
C ALA A 136 -12.69 15.28 -6.75
N ILE A 137 -12.20 14.04 -6.80
CA ILE A 137 -10.79 13.67 -6.73
C ILE A 137 -10.38 12.91 -8.01
N PRO A 138 -10.11 13.63 -9.12
CA PRO A 138 -9.41 13.06 -10.26
C PRO A 138 -7.92 12.95 -9.93
N SER A 139 -7.31 11.77 -10.14
CA SER A 139 -5.89 11.58 -9.85
C SER A 139 -5.05 11.14 -11.05
N ALA A 140 -3.83 11.68 -11.11
CA ALA A 140 -2.80 11.27 -12.05
C ALA A 140 -1.41 11.39 -11.41
N VAL A 141 -0.99 10.30 -10.77
CA VAL A 141 0.37 10.18 -10.24
C VAL A 141 1.40 9.81 -11.31
N TYR A 142 0.96 9.26 -12.46
CA TYR A 142 1.82 8.93 -13.59
C TYR A 142 1.51 9.81 -14.81
N VAL A 143 2.54 10.09 -15.60
CA VAL A 143 2.49 11.06 -16.71
C VAL A 143 1.42 10.69 -17.75
N ASP A 144 1.22 9.42 -18.05
CA ASP A 144 0.19 8.98 -19.00
C ASP A 144 -1.23 9.37 -18.53
N LEU A 145 -1.50 9.28 -17.22
CA LEU A 145 -2.78 9.66 -16.63
C LEU A 145 -3.01 11.17 -16.73
N VAL A 146 -1.97 12.00 -16.64
CA VAL A 146 -2.07 13.46 -16.81
C VAL A 146 -2.57 13.78 -18.21
N TYR A 147 -1.98 13.18 -19.24
CA TYR A 147 -2.43 13.36 -20.63
C TYR A 147 -3.84 12.85 -20.86
N ARG A 148 -4.21 11.72 -20.24
CA ARG A 148 -5.57 11.17 -20.33
C ARG A 148 -6.59 12.10 -19.70
N TRP A 149 -6.34 12.64 -18.51
CA TRP A 149 -7.24 13.61 -17.88
C TRP A 149 -7.37 14.90 -18.68
N SER A 150 -6.27 15.47 -19.16
CA SER A 150 -6.31 16.67 -20.01
C SER A 150 -7.10 16.43 -21.30
N THR A 151 -6.95 15.25 -21.93
CA THR A 151 -7.75 14.86 -23.10
C THR A 151 -9.22 14.71 -22.77
N PHE A 152 -9.54 14.04 -21.64
CA PHE A 152 -10.89 13.77 -21.21
C PHE A 152 -11.65 15.05 -20.85
N LEU A 153 -11.04 15.92 -20.04
CA LEU A 153 -11.61 17.20 -19.62
C LEU A 153 -11.50 18.31 -20.69
N GLN A 154 -10.76 18.06 -21.77
CA GLN A 154 -10.50 19.01 -22.86
C GLN A 154 -9.94 20.35 -22.37
N CYS A 155 -8.98 20.29 -21.43
CA CYS A 155 -8.40 21.47 -20.80
C CYS A 155 -6.87 21.36 -20.69
N SER A 156 -6.21 22.50 -20.47
CA SER A 156 -4.77 22.54 -20.21
C SER A 156 -4.45 21.90 -18.85
N VAL A 157 -3.22 21.41 -18.69
CA VAL A 157 -2.73 20.83 -17.43
C VAL A 157 -2.33 21.94 -16.46
N ASN A 158 -3.30 22.65 -15.90
CA ASN A 158 -3.12 23.55 -14.77
C ASN A 158 -4.38 23.56 -13.88
N GLN A 159 -4.21 23.95 -12.62
CA GLN A 159 -5.27 23.83 -11.62
C GLN A 159 -6.51 24.67 -11.95
N VAL A 160 -6.33 25.85 -12.55
CA VAL A 160 -7.44 26.77 -12.87
C VAL A 160 -8.32 26.20 -13.98
N ASP A 161 -7.70 25.74 -15.06
CA ASP A 161 -8.42 25.17 -16.21
C ASP A 161 -9.09 23.84 -15.85
N VAL A 162 -8.42 22.99 -15.07
CA VAL A 162 -9.00 21.74 -14.56
C VAL A 162 -10.20 22.02 -13.65
N ALA A 163 -10.10 23.00 -12.74
CA ALA A 163 -11.21 23.40 -11.89
C ALA A 163 -12.39 23.94 -12.70
N ALA A 164 -12.12 24.79 -13.70
CA ALA A 164 -13.14 25.32 -14.58
C ALA A 164 -13.85 24.21 -15.37
N ALA A 165 -13.10 23.24 -15.91
CA ALA A 165 -13.65 22.09 -16.60
C ALA A 165 -14.53 21.26 -15.67
N ILE A 166 -14.05 20.86 -14.49
CA ILE A 166 -14.82 20.03 -13.53
C ILE A 166 -16.09 20.75 -13.04
N ARG A 167 -16.06 22.07 -12.88
CA ARG A 167 -17.24 22.89 -12.53
C ARG A 167 -18.37 22.85 -13.55
N THR A 168 -18.13 22.35 -14.77
CA THR A 168 -19.20 22.15 -15.76
C THR A 168 -19.94 20.82 -15.59
N TRP A 169 -19.38 19.87 -14.83
CA TRP A 169 -19.96 18.56 -14.67
C TRP A 169 -20.74 18.44 -13.37
N LYS A 170 -21.88 17.74 -13.38
CA LYS A 170 -22.47 17.22 -12.15
C LYS A 170 -21.69 16.02 -11.66
N ALA A 171 -21.69 15.80 -10.34
CA ALA A 171 -20.88 14.78 -9.71
C ALA A 171 -21.15 13.36 -10.24
N ALA A 172 -22.43 12.97 -10.32
CA ALA A 172 -22.82 11.64 -10.79
C ALA A 172 -22.44 11.41 -12.28
N ASP A 173 -22.67 12.41 -13.13
CA ASP A 173 -22.36 12.33 -14.55
C ASP A 173 -20.83 12.22 -14.77
N LEU A 174 -20.02 12.96 -13.99
CA LEU A 174 -18.56 12.88 -14.04
C LEU A 174 -18.02 11.54 -13.55
N GLU A 175 -18.57 11.01 -12.45
CA GLU A 175 -18.18 9.72 -11.89
C GLU A 175 -18.43 8.58 -12.89
N GLU A 176 -19.62 8.54 -13.49
CA GLU A 176 -19.98 7.53 -14.50
C GLU A 176 -19.08 7.64 -15.75
N ALA A 177 -18.82 8.85 -16.23
CA ALA A 177 -17.98 9.07 -17.40
C ALA A 177 -16.51 8.69 -17.14
N ALA A 178 -15.97 9.04 -15.97
CA ALA A 178 -14.63 8.67 -15.55
C ALA A 178 -14.47 7.14 -15.39
N GLU A 179 -15.50 6.48 -14.84
CA GLU A 179 -15.56 5.03 -14.72
C GLU A 179 -15.52 4.33 -16.09
N LYS A 180 -16.39 4.75 -17.03
CA LYS A 180 -16.38 4.25 -18.42
C LYS A 180 -15.02 4.47 -19.10
N ALA A 181 -14.33 5.56 -18.76
CA ALA A 181 -13.01 5.89 -19.26
C ALA A 181 -11.86 5.15 -18.55
N GLY A 182 -12.15 4.36 -17.50
CA GLY A 182 -11.17 3.65 -16.69
C GLY A 182 -10.16 4.58 -16.02
N MET A 183 -10.63 5.75 -15.58
CA MET A 183 -9.85 6.82 -14.96
C MET A 183 -9.92 6.73 -13.42
N PRO A 184 -8.81 6.95 -12.70
CA PRO A 184 -8.80 7.08 -11.25
C PRO A 184 -9.61 8.27 -10.74
N PHE A 185 -10.80 8.02 -10.21
CA PHE A 185 -11.72 9.06 -9.77
C PHE A 185 -12.52 8.62 -8.54
N ALA A 186 -12.79 9.55 -7.64
CA ALA A 186 -13.76 9.36 -6.57
C ALA A 186 -14.41 10.70 -6.21
N LEU A 187 -15.66 10.65 -5.76
CA LEU A 187 -16.28 11.74 -5.02
C LEU A 187 -15.91 11.63 -3.54
N VAL A 188 -15.70 12.78 -2.89
CA VAL A 188 -15.57 12.80 -1.43
C VAL A 188 -16.92 12.45 -0.80
N GLN A 189 -16.90 11.50 0.10
CA GLN A 189 -18.05 11.07 0.89
C GLN A 189 -17.86 11.46 2.36
N SER A 190 -18.94 11.46 3.13
CA SER A 190 -18.89 11.26 4.59
C SER A 190 -18.97 9.76 4.89
N GLU A 191 -18.61 9.37 6.12
CA GLU A 191 -18.77 7.98 6.58
C GLU A 191 -20.20 7.46 6.40
N GLU A 192 -21.20 8.28 6.73
CA GLU A 192 -22.61 7.94 6.58
C GLU A 192 -22.97 7.68 5.11
N THR A 193 -22.62 8.61 4.21
CA THR A 193 -22.92 8.45 2.79
C THR A 193 -22.17 7.26 2.19
N TRP A 194 -20.93 7.00 2.61
CA TRP A 194 -20.14 5.85 2.19
C TRP A 194 -20.78 4.53 2.62
N ASN A 195 -21.17 4.43 3.89
CA ASN A 195 -21.80 3.23 4.46
C ASN A 195 -23.18 2.92 3.86
N ASN A 196 -23.79 3.87 3.14
CA ASN A 196 -25.03 3.68 2.40
C ASN A 196 -24.82 3.28 0.93
N THR A 197 -23.58 3.26 0.43
CA THR A 197 -23.26 2.72 -0.91
C THR A 197 -23.16 1.19 -0.88
N GLU A 198 -23.42 0.54 -2.01
CA GLU A 198 -23.26 -0.92 -2.12
C GLU A 198 -21.83 -1.39 -1.81
N GLN A 199 -20.81 -0.68 -2.28
CA GLN A 199 -19.42 -1.03 -2.00
C GLN A 199 -19.05 -0.80 -0.52
N GLY A 200 -19.49 0.30 0.09
CA GLY A 200 -19.24 0.56 1.51
C GLY A 200 -19.89 -0.49 2.42
N GLN A 201 -21.12 -0.91 2.11
CA GLN A 201 -21.80 -2.00 2.80
C GLN A 201 -21.14 -3.36 2.57
N HIS A 202 -20.55 -3.57 1.39
CA HIS A 202 -19.80 -4.80 1.09
C HIS A 202 -18.52 -4.86 1.94
N LEU A 203 -17.71 -3.81 1.92
CA LEU A 203 -16.46 -3.75 2.68
C LEU A 203 -16.67 -3.78 4.20
N SER A 204 -17.74 -3.20 4.72
CA SER A 204 -18.01 -3.19 6.18
C SER A 204 -18.30 -4.57 6.77
N ARG A 205 -18.64 -5.56 5.93
CA ARG A 205 -18.89 -6.96 6.32
C ARG A 205 -17.64 -7.84 6.25
N LEU A 206 -16.55 -7.32 5.70
CA LEU A 206 -15.30 -8.04 5.53
C LEU A 206 -14.31 -7.68 6.65
N PRO A 207 -13.35 -8.58 6.98
CA PRO A 207 -12.20 -8.19 7.78
C PRO A 207 -11.35 -7.15 7.03
N ILE A 208 -10.42 -6.50 7.72
CA ILE A 208 -9.54 -5.47 7.14
C ILE A 208 -8.80 -6.00 5.91
N VAL A 209 -8.31 -7.25 6.00
CA VAL A 209 -7.78 -8.00 4.86
C VAL A 209 -8.53 -9.33 4.75
N PRO A 210 -9.43 -9.49 3.77
CA PRO A 210 -10.09 -10.76 3.47
C PRO A 210 -9.06 -11.86 3.17
N VAL A 211 -9.25 -13.03 3.79
CA VAL A 211 -8.42 -14.23 3.56
C VAL A 211 -9.34 -15.40 3.18
N LYS A 212 -9.01 -16.09 2.09
CA LYS A 212 -9.75 -17.26 1.62
C LYS A 212 -8.79 -18.41 1.34
N LYS A 213 -9.00 -19.57 1.96
CA LYS A 213 -8.31 -20.81 1.57
C LYS A 213 -8.92 -21.33 0.27
N VAL A 214 -8.09 -21.63 -0.73
CA VAL A 214 -8.56 -22.02 -2.08
C VAL A 214 -8.10 -23.39 -2.55
N THR A 215 -7.09 -23.98 -1.90
CA THR A 215 -6.68 -25.37 -2.17
C THR A 215 -6.62 -26.20 -0.88
N SER A 216 -6.51 -27.52 -1.04
CA SER A 216 -6.37 -28.51 0.04
C SER A 216 -4.98 -29.14 0.11
N ALA A 217 -3.93 -28.45 -0.36
CA ALA A 217 -2.54 -28.93 -0.27
C ALA A 217 -2.15 -29.31 1.17
N PRO A 218 -1.26 -30.29 1.38
CA PRO A 218 -0.85 -30.69 2.73
C PRO A 218 -0.15 -29.54 3.48
N PRO A 219 -0.10 -29.61 4.82
CA PRO A 219 0.66 -28.67 5.64
C PRO A 219 2.10 -28.49 5.13
N LYS A 220 2.55 -27.23 5.02
CA LYS A 220 3.91 -26.88 4.56
C LYS A 220 4.68 -26.28 5.74
N PRO A 221 5.35 -27.10 6.57
CA PRO A 221 6.14 -26.59 7.68
C PRO A 221 7.33 -25.76 7.17
N LEU A 222 7.71 -24.73 7.93
CA LEU A 222 8.89 -23.93 7.65
C LEU A 222 10.14 -24.57 8.25
N SER A 223 11.31 -24.30 7.65
CA SER A 223 12.59 -24.84 8.12
C SER A 223 12.86 -24.45 9.59
N PRO A 224 13.29 -25.38 10.45
CA PRO A 224 13.54 -25.13 11.86
C PRO A 224 14.83 -24.32 12.09
N ASN A 225 14.94 -23.73 13.29
CA ASN A 225 16.09 -22.98 13.80
C ASN A 225 16.57 -21.84 12.88
N PRO A 226 15.67 -20.95 12.42
CA PRO A 226 16.10 -19.77 11.68
C PRO A 226 16.89 -18.81 12.58
N LYS A 227 17.68 -17.93 11.96
CA LYS A 227 18.30 -16.77 12.64
C LYS A 227 17.37 -15.56 12.64
N ARG A 228 16.42 -15.49 11.70
CA ARG A 228 15.43 -14.40 11.60
C ARG A 228 14.02 -14.94 11.38
N PRO A 229 12.96 -14.24 11.83
CA PRO A 229 11.59 -14.74 11.79
C PRO A 229 11.13 -15.29 10.43
N LEU A 230 11.41 -14.57 9.34
CA LEU A 230 10.98 -14.92 7.99
C LEU A 230 12.12 -15.45 7.10
N GLU A 231 13.26 -15.83 7.71
CA GLU A 231 14.37 -16.42 6.96
C GLU A 231 13.90 -17.68 6.21
N GLY A 232 14.22 -17.72 4.92
CA GLY A 232 13.85 -18.80 4.00
C GLY A 232 12.50 -18.63 3.32
N ILE A 233 11.71 -17.60 3.65
CA ILE A 233 10.46 -17.27 2.94
C ILE A 233 10.79 -16.53 1.64
N LYS A 234 10.22 -17.00 0.52
CA LYS A 234 10.41 -16.40 -0.80
C LYS A 234 9.16 -15.65 -1.27
N LEU A 235 9.31 -14.34 -1.52
CA LEU A 235 8.22 -13.45 -1.94
C LEU A 235 8.46 -12.96 -3.37
N LEU A 236 7.53 -13.24 -4.27
CA LEU A 236 7.54 -12.74 -5.65
C LEU A 236 6.54 -11.59 -5.79
N CYS A 237 7.03 -10.40 -6.08
CA CYS A 237 6.23 -9.18 -6.10
C CYS A 237 6.12 -8.61 -7.53
N LEU A 238 4.89 -8.39 -7.99
CA LEU A 238 4.53 -7.72 -9.24
C LEU A 238 3.71 -6.48 -8.90
N THR A 239 4.35 -5.55 -8.23
CA THR A 239 3.69 -4.41 -7.61
C THR A 239 4.17 -3.08 -8.20
N HIS A 240 3.44 -2.03 -7.89
CA HIS A 240 3.66 -0.66 -8.35
C HIS A 240 3.16 0.31 -7.29
N ALA A 241 3.62 1.56 -7.33
CA ALA A 241 3.36 2.58 -6.32
C ALA A 241 3.88 2.19 -4.92
N ILE A 242 3.05 2.29 -3.86
CA ILE A 242 3.51 2.22 -2.47
C ILE A 242 2.97 1.01 -1.72
N ALA A 243 1.66 0.75 -1.71
CA ALA A 243 1.07 -0.27 -0.84
C ALA A 243 1.62 -1.70 -1.06
N GLY A 244 1.65 -2.13 -2.33
CA GLY A 244 2.16 -3.45 -2.70
C GLY A 244 3.63 -3.65 -2.35
N PRO A 245 4.55 -2.77 -2.81
CA PRO A 245 5.96 -2.85 -2.43
C PRO A 245 6.18 -2.77 -0.92
N SER A 246 5.40 -1.95 -0.20
CA SER A 246 5.51 -1.81 1.25
C SER A 246 5.25 -3.12 2.00
N SER A 247 4.34 -3.99 1.52
CA SER A 247 4.19 -5.33 2.09
C SER A 247 5.48 -6.16 1.92
N GLY A 248 6.11 -6.11 0.75
CA GLY A 248 7.40 -6.75 0.50
C GLY A 248 8.50 -6.21 1.41
N ARG A 249 8.65 -4.88 1.48
CA ARG A 249 9.60 -4.19 2.38
C ARG A 249 9.45 -4.64 3.82
N THR A 250 8.22 -4.61 4.35
CA THR A 250 7.96 -5.03 5.74
C THR A 250 8.35 -6.48 5.98
N LEU A 251 8.09 -7.40 5.04
CA LEU A 251 8.50 -8.80 5.20
C LEU A 251 10.03 -8.97 5.09
N ALA A 252 10.71 -8.16 4.28
CA ALA A 252 12.17 -8.13 4.18
C ALA A 252 12.83 -7.67 5.49
N GLU A 253 12.22 -6.75 6.23
CA GLU A 253 12.68 -6.32 7.58
C GLU A 253 12.78 -7.49 8.57
N TYR A 254 11.98 -8.55 8.38
CA TYR A 254 12.00 -9.78 9.18
C TYR A 254 12.80 -10.93 8.56
N GLY A 255 13.42 -10.72 7.38
CA GLY A 255 14.35 -11.67 6.75
C GLY A 255 13.80 -12.47 5.57
N ALA A 256 12.61 -12.12 5.04
CA ALA A 256 12.11 -12.72 3.81
C ALA A 256 12.99 -12.33 2.60
N SER A 257 13.12 -13.24 1.63
CA SER A 257 13.78 -13.00 0.35
C SER A 257 12.76 -12.47 -0.65
N VAL A 258 12.81 -11.17 -0.94
CA VAL A 258 11.79 -10.48 -1.75
C VAL A 258 12.36 -10.12 -3.11
N LEU A 259 11.72 -10.60 -4.17
CA LEU A 259 12.05 -10.31 -5.56
C LEU A 259 10.90 -9.54 -6.21
N GLN A 260 11.17 -8.28 -6.57
CA GLN A 260 10.30 -7.44 -7.36
C GLN A 260 10.55 -7.71 -8.86
N ILE A 261 9.52 -8.13 -9.58
CA ILE A 261 9.53 -8.21 -11.04
C ILE A 261 8.81 -7.00 -11.61
N MET A 262 9.58 -6.15 -12.28
CA MET A 262 9.07 -4.98 -12.97
C MET A 262 8.84 -5.28 -14.44
N TYR A 263 7.83 -4.63 -15.01
CA TYR A 263 7.73 -4.54 -16.46
C TYR A 263 9.00 -3.86 -17.01
N THR A 264 9.53 -4.34 -18.14
CA THR A 264 10.82 -3.88 -18.69
C THR A 264 10.87 -2.37 -18.94
N HIS A 265 9.72 -1.76 -19.21
CA HIS A 265 9.55 -0.32 -19.42
C HIS A 265 8.66 0.32 -18.34
N GLY A 266 8.51 -0.35 -17.19
CA GLY A 266 7.83 0.19 -16.04
C GLY A 266 8.58 1.42 -15.53
N TYR A 267 7.84 2.50 -15.30
CA TYR A 267 8.34 3.70 -14.66
C TYR A 267 7.85 3.72 -13.21
N GLU A 268 8.73 4.11 -12.31
CA GLU A 268 8.37 4.48 -10.94
C GLU A 268 9.13 5.73 -10.54
N HIS A 269 8.52 6.56 -9.70
CA HIS A 269 9.16 7.74 -9.17
C HIS A 269 10.32 7.36 -8.23
N PRO A 270 11.50 8.01 -8.30
CA PRO A 270 12.64 7.67 -7.45
C PRO A 270 12.33 7.70 -5.95
N PHE A 271 11.56 8.69 -5.48
CA PHE A 271 11.15 8.78 -4.08
C PHE A 271 10.25 7.61 -3.67
N VAL A 272 9.22 7.28 -4.47
CA VAL A 272 8.33 6.12 -4.23
C VAL A 272 9.13 4.83 -4.17
N TYR A 273 9.97 4.59 -5.18
CA TYR A 273 10.75 3.36 -5.29
C TYR A 273 11.69 3.19 -4.10
N THR A 274 12.47 4.24 -3.78
CA THR A 274 13.45 4.21 -2.69
C THR A 274 12.82 3.95 -1.33
N TYR A 275 11.60 4.47 -1.10
CA TYR A 275 10.91 4.36 0.17
C TYR A 275 10.22 3.01 0.36
N ALA A 276 9.59 2.50 -0.70
CA ALA A 276 8.71 1.34 -0.61
C ALA A 276 9.40 0.00 -0.94
N ASN A 277 10.64 0.01 -1.45
CA ASN A 277 11.34 -1.21 -1.91
C ASN A 277 12.65 -1.53 -1.15
N LEU A 278 12.87 -0.95 0.04
CA LEU A 278 14.03 -1.34 0.86
C LEU A 278 14.01 -2.85 1.14
N GLY A 279 15.19 -3.48 1.08
CA GLY A 279 15.31 -4.94 1.27
C GLY A 279 14.81 -5.80 0.12
N CYS A 280 14.29 -5.23 -0.96
CA CYS A 280 13.75 -5.96 -2.09
C CYS A 280 14.73 -5.94 -3.27
N ALA A 281 15.07 -7.11 -3.82
CA ALA A 281 15.75 -7.15 -5.12
C ALA A 281 14.78 -6.75 -6.22
N SER A 282 15.29 -6.16 -7.30
CA SER A 282 14.48 -5.64 -8.38
C SER A 282 15.01 -6.09 -9.73
N SER A 283 14.20 -6.85 -10.46
CA SER A 283 14.53 -7.39 -11.76
C SER A 283 13.46 -7.06 -12.81
N ARG A 284 13.74 -7.36 -14.08
CA ARG A 284 12.85 -7.11 -15.21
C ARG A 284 12.64 -8.40 -16.00
N LEU A 285 11.38 -8.70 -16.28
CA LEU A 285 10.97 -9.74 -17.21
C LEU A 285 9.94 -9.17 -18.18
N ASP A 286 10.08 -9.51 -19.46
CA ASP A 286 9.10 -9.15 -20.48
C ASP A 286 8.12 -10.30 -20.69
N LEU A 287 6.97 -10.24 -20.01
CA LEU A 287 5.94 -11.29 -20.10
C LEU A 287 5.33 -11.45 -21.51
N ASN A 288 5.66 -10.61 -22.49
CA ASN A 288 5.32 -10.88 -23.89
C ASN A 288 6.17 -12.01 -24.50
N LYS A 289 7.36 -12.29 -23.95
CA LYS A 289 8.24 -13.39 -24.37
C LYS A 289 7.86 -14.69 -23.66
N SER A 290 7.80 -15.78 -24.41
CA SER A 290 7.56 -17.10 -23.82
C SER A 290 8.66 -17.51 -22.84
N SER A 291 9.93 -17.23 -23.16
CA SER A 291 11.08 -17.53 -22.29
C SER A 291 10.96 -16.87 -20.91
N ASP A 292 10.55 -15.61 -20.88
CA ASP A 292 10.44 -14.84 -19.64
C ASP A 292 9.22 -15.31 -18.84
N ARG A 293 8.13 -15.71 -19.52
CA ARG A 293 6.99 -16.37 -18.85
C ARG A 293 7.35 -17.74 -18.29
N GLU A 294 8.12 -18.54 -19.02
CA GLU A 294 8.61 -19.85 -18.54
C GLU A 294 9.47 -19.68 -17.28
N HIS A 295 10.36 -18.69 -17.28
CA HIS A 295 11.17 -18.36 -16.12
C HIS A 295 10.33 -17.83 -14.95
N MET A 296 9.32 -17.00 -15.23
CA MET A 296 8.36 -16.57 -14.22
C MET A 296 7.64 -17.76 -13.57
N TRP A 297 7.28 -18.80 -14.33
CA TRP A 297 6.70 -20.02 -13.79
C TRP A 297 7.68 -20.85 -12.93
N GLU A 298 8.98 -20.77 -13.19
CA GLU A 298 10.01 -21.33 -12.29
C GLU A 298 9.98 -20.60 -10.94
N LEU A 299 9.95 -19.27 -10.97
CA LEU A 299 9.86 -18.44 -9.75
C LEU A 299 8.57 -18.70 -8.98
N VAL A 300 7.42 -18.82 -9.65
CA VAL A 300 6.13 -19.13 -9.01
C VAL A 300 6.15 -20.49 -8.30
N ARG A 301 6.78 -21.51 -8.90
CA ARG A 301 6.89 -22.85 -8.30
C ARG A 301 7.76 -22.88 -7.05
N ASP A 302 8.73 -21.97 -6.97
CA ASP A 302 9.65 -21.86 -5.82
C ASP A 302 9.20 -20.81 -4.77
N ALA A 303 8.24 -19.95 -5.12
CA ALA A 303 7.72 -18.92 -4.21
C ALA A 303 6.88 -19.50 -3.06
N ASP A 304 6.91 -18.81 -1.92
CA ASP A 304 5.94 -19.01 -0.84
C ASP A 304 4.74 -18.08 -0.97
N VAL A 305 4.98 -16.89 -1.52
CA VAL A 305 4.01 -15.80 -1.58
C VAL A 305 4.17 -15.08 -2.91
N TRP A 306 3.02 -14.78 -3.52
CA TRP A 306 2.87 -13.88 -4.65
C TRP A 306 2.16 -12.61 -4.18
N VAL A 307 2.64 -11.44 -4.58
CA VAL A 307 1.96 -10.16 -4.33
C VAL A 307 1.85 -9.38 -5.62
N ASP A 308 0.67 -8.89 -5.98
CA ASP A 308 0.51 -7.94 -7.08
C ASP A 308 -0.42 -6.77 -6.74
N SER A 309 -0.23 -5.66 -7.45
CA SER A 309 -1.08 -4.47 -7.34
C SER A 309 -1.62 -3.98 -8.69
N TYR A 310 -1.53 -4.82 -9.73
CA TYR A 310 -2.12 -4.50 -11.02
C TYR A 310 -3.64 -4.71 -11.00
N ARG A 311 -4.36 -4.09 -11.95
CA ARG A 311 -5.81 -4.28 -12.06
C ARG A 311 -6.13 -5.77 -12.31
N GLY A 312 -7.25 -6.25 -11.77
CA GLY A 312 -7.75 -7.59 -12.04
C GLY A 312 -7.75 -7.91 -13.55
N GLY A 313 -7.23 -9.09 -13.92
CA GLY A 313 -7.08 -9.52 -15.31
C GLY A 313 -5.81 -9.04 -16.03
N ALA A 314 -5.04 -8.09 -15.47
CA ALA A 314 -3.85 -7.55 -16.14
C ALA A 314 -2.75 -8.60 -16.35
N LEU A 315 -2.64 -9.58 -15.45
CA LEU A 315 -1.66 -10.67 -15.51
C LEU A 315 -2.25 -11.94 -16.15
N SER A 316 -3.57 -12.09 -16.14
CA SER A 316 -4.29 -13.22 -16.75
C SER A 316 -4.04 -13.34 -18.25
N LYS A 317 -3.90 -12.22 -18.98
CA LYS A 317 -3.53 -12.23 -20.41
C LYS A 317 -2.15 -12.84 -20.70
N PHE A 318 -1.30 -12.96 -19.68
CA PHE A 318 0.00 -13.61 -19.76
C PHE A 318 -0.02 -15.05 -19.20
N GLY A 319 -1.20 -15.56 -18.82
CA GLY A 319 -1.39 -16.90 -18.26
C GLY A 319 -1.29 -16.98 -16.74
N PHE A 320 -1.17 -15.86 -16.01
CA PHE A 320 -1.10 -15.88 -14.54
C PHE A 320 -2.48 -15.57 -13.95
N THR A 321 -3.41 -16.53 -13.99
CA THR A 321 -4.67 -16.48 -13.21
C THR A 321 -4.49 -17.13 -11.85
N ASP A 322 -5.42 -16.90 -10.93
CA ASP A 322 -5.39 -17.54 -9.61
C ASP A 322 -5.44 -19.07 -9.72
N GLU A 323 -6.22 -19.60 -10.67
CA GLU A 323 -6.28 -21.02 -10.97
C GLU A 323 -4.92 -21.55 -11.46
N ASP A 324 -4.31 -20.87 -12.44
CA ASP A 324 -3.03 -21.29 -13.01
C ASP A 324 -1.88 -21.19 -11.97
N LEU A 325 -1.89 -20.14 -11.13
CA LEU A 325 -0.95 -19.97 -10.02
C LEU A 325 -1.05 -21.12 -9.01
N HIS A 326 -2.27 -21.47 -8.57
CA HIS A 326 -2.49 -22.56 -7.62
C HIS A 326 -2.32 -23.95 -8.26
N GLN A 327 -2.51 -24.10 -9.56
CA GLN A 327 -2.18 -25.33 -10.27
C GLN A 327 -0.67 -25.55 -10.30
N ALA A 328 0.12 -24.49 -10.54
CA ALA A 328 1.58 -24.57 -10.52
C ALA A 328 2.15 -24.73 -9.10
N ASN A 329 1.53 -24.07 -8.11
CA ASN A 329 1.95 -24.12 -6.72
C ASN A 329 0.73 -24.17 -5.78
N PRO A 330 0.24 -25.37 -5.42
CA PRO A 330 -0.96 -25.53 -4.61
C PRO A 330 -0.89 -24.91 -3.21
N SER A 331 0.30 -24.62 -2.67
CA SER A 331 0.49 -24.03 -1.34
C SER A 331 0.80 -22.54 -1.38
N LEU A 332 0.72 -21.90 -2.55
CA LEU A 332 1.02 -20.49 -2.73
C LEU A 332 0.05 -19.60 -1.94
N ILE A 333 0.57 -18.54 -1.33
CA ILE A 333 -0.24 -17.46 -0.78
C ILE A 333 -0.23 -16.34 -1.82
N VAL A 334 -1.39 -16.00 -2.37
CA VAL A 334 -1.54 -14.96 -3.40
C VAL A 334 -2.22 -13.75 -2.75
N SER A 335 -1.58 -12.58 -2.83
CA SER A 335 -2.08 -11.33 -2.26
C SER A 335 -2.28 -10.27 -3.34
N HIS A 336 -3.54 -9.87 -3.52
CA HIS A 336 -3.95 -8.85 -4.48
C HIS A 336 -4.23 -7.54 -3.75
N VAL A 337 -3.33 -6.57 -3.92
CA VAL A 337 -3.50 -5.23 -3.35
C VAL A 337 -4.32 -4.38 -4.32
N ARG A 338 -5.46 -3.87 -3.86
CA ARG A 338 -6.42 -3.12 -4.69
C ARG A 338 -6.90 -1.85 -4.01
N LEU A 339 -7.57 -0.98 -4.75
CA LEU A 339 -8.23 0.19 -4.16
C LEU A 339 -9.45 -0.23 -3.31
N TYR A 340 -10.41 -0.94 -3.91
CA TYR A 340 -11.67 -1.33 -3.27
C TYR A 340 -11.78 -2.82 -2.93
N GLY A 341 -10.69 -3.58 -3.03
CA GLY A 341 -10.64 -5.04 -2.84
C GLY A 341 -10.99 -5.82 -4.13
N GLU A 342 -10.91 -7.15 -4.07
CA GLU A 342 -11.17 -8.06 -5.21
C GLU A 342 -12.65 -8.46 -5.36
N SER A 343 -13.57 -7.84 -4.62
CA SER A 343 -15.00 -8.16 -4.66
C SER A 343 -15.90 -6.95 -4.43
N GLY A 344 -17.18 -7.11 -4.75
CA GLY A 344 -18.17 -6.02 -4.74
C GLY A 344 -18.23 -5.28 -6.08
N PRO A 345 -19.21 -4.37 -6.26
CA PRO A 345 -19.45 -3.69 -7.51
C PRO A 345 -18.27 -2.81 -7.99
N TRP A 346 -17.36 -2.43 -7.09
CA TRP A 346 -16.24 -1.54 -7.42
C TRP A 346 -14.88 -2.24 -7.52
N ALA A 347 -14.85 -3.59 -7.51
CA ALA A 347 -13.62 -4.38 -7.53
C ALA A 347 -12.66 -4.03 -8.69
N THR A 348 -13.20 -3.63 -9.85
CA THR A 348 -12.42 -3.28 -11.04
C THR A 348 -12.07 -1.79 -11.14
N LYS A 349 -12.57 -0.95 -10.22
CA LYS A 349 -12.33 0.50 -10.29
C LYS A 349 -10.87 0.81 -9.97
N PRO A 350 -10.21 1.65 -10.79
CA PRO A 350 -8.82 2.01 -10.54
C PRO A 350 -8.69 3.15 -9.55
N GLY A 351 -7.55 3.21 -8.89
CA GLY A 351 -7.08 4.43 -8.25
C GLY A 351 -5.98 4.18 -7.23
N PHE A 352 -5.78 5.19 -6.39
CA PHE A 352 -4.66 5.31 -5.46
C PHE A 352 -5.19 5.69 -4.06
N ASP A 353 -4.30 5.97 -3.11
CA ASP A 353 -4.63 6.38 -1.74
C ASP A 353 -5.76 7.42 -1.70
N MET A 354 -5.63 8.42 -2.57
CA MET A 354 -6.57 9.51 -2.79
C MET A 354 -8.04 9.08 -2.85
N GLN A 355 -8.33 8.07 -3.67
CA GLN A 355 -9.68 7.58 -3.86
C GLN A 355 -10.18 6.83 -2.63
N GLY A 356 -9.30 6.10 -1.93
CA GLY A 356 -9.62 5.42 -0.68
C GLY A 356 -9.94 6.41 0.44
N SER A 357 -9.12 7.46 0.57
CA SER A 357 -9.34 8.59 1.49
C SER A 357 -10.65 9.33 1.21
N ALA A 358 -10.96 9.59 -0.07
CA ALA A 358 -12.16 10.30 -0.47
C ALA A 358 -13.43 9.48 -0.23
N SER A 359 -13.40 8.21 -0.65
CA SER A 359 -14.57 7.33 -0.60
C SER A 359 -14.93 6.93 0.82
N SER A 360 -13.94 6.66 1.69
CA SER A 360 -14.16 6.15 3.05
C SER A 360 -14.72 7.18 4.05
N GLY A 361 -14.80 8.45 3.68
CA GLY A 361 -15.15 9.53 4.61
C GLY A 361 -13.96 10.21 5.27
N MET A 362 -12.74 9.73 5.05
CA MET A 362 -11.55 10.23 5.74
C MET A 362 -11.26 11.70 5.42
N MET A 363 -11.39 12.12 4.15
CA MET A 363 -11.18 13.54 3.80
C MET A 363 -12.21 14.48 4.43
N ALA A 364 -13.46 14.02 4.55
CA ALA A 364 -14.51 14.80 5.21
C ALA A 364 -14.27 14.87 6.73
N LEU A 365 -13.82 13.76 7.35
CA LEU A 365 -13.44 13.70 8.76
C LEU A 365 -12.27 14.64 9.09
N CYS A 366 -11.26 14.71 8.23
CA CYS A 366 -10.10 15.57 8.41
C CYS A 366 -10.38 17.05 8.15
N GLY A 367 -11.49 17.37 7.46
CA GLY A 367 -11.93 18.73 7.16
C GLY A 367 -13.15 19.17 7.97
N GLY A 368 -13.86 20.19 7.48
CA GLY A 368 -15.13 20.65 8.07
C GLY A 368 -16.33 19.83 7.58
N GLY A 369 -16.18 18.53 7.36
CA GLY A 369 -17.16 17.67 6.71
C GLY A 369 -17.14 17.80 5.18
N LEU A 370 -18.27 17.49 4.54
CA LEU A 370 -18.41 17.47 3.07
C LEU A 370 -18.26 18.86 2.41
N SER A 371 -18.45 19.95 3.16
CA SER A 371 -18.36 21.32 2.65
C SER A 371 -16.93 21.80 2.47
N THR A 372 -16.01 21.35 3.33
CA THR A 372 -14.60 21.74 3.30
C THR A 372 -13.69 20.54 3.60
N PRO A 373 -13.69 19.50 2.74
CA PRO A 373 -12.86 18.33 2.95
C PRO A 373 -11.37 18.67 2.81
N VAL A 374 -10.53 17.95 3.55
CA VAL A 374 -9.07 18.16 3.59
C VAL A 374 -8.36 16.81 3.47
N TRP A 375 -7.16 16.81 2.89
CA TRP A 375 -6.33 15.62 2.86
C TRP A 375 -6.00 15.10 4.26
N PRO A 376 -5.96 13.77 4.45
CA PRO A 376 -5.40 13.22 5.67
C PRO A 376 -3.93 13.63 5.83
N PRO A 377 -3.44 13.75 7.08
CA PRO A 377 -2.04 14.02 7.36
C PRO A 377 -1.13 12.98 6.70
N GLY A 378 0.00 13.42 6.15
CA GLY A 378 0.94 12.54 5.44
C GLY A 378 0.52 12.15 4.02
N GLN A 379 -0.70 12.49 3.57
CA GLN A 379 -1.23 12.32 2.21
C GLN A 379 -1.37 10.88 1.68
N VAL A 380 -0.46 9.95 1.99
CA VAL A 380 -0.42 8.55 1.52
C VAL A 380 -0.50 7.54 2.67
N ILE A 381 -1.26 7.88 3.71
CA ILE A 381 -1.36 7.08 4.94
C ILE A 381 -1.98 5.69 4.70
N ASN A 382 -2.93 5.57 3.77
CA ASN A 382 -3.56 4.29 3.46
C ASN A 382 -2.61 3.39 2.70
N ASP A 383 -1.76 3.93 1.84
CA ASP A 383 -0.79 3.15 1.06
C ASP A 383 0.16 2.36 1.98
N TYR A 384 0.90 3.04 2.86
CA TYR A 384 1.81 2.37 3.79
C TYR A 384 1.08 1.49 4.81
N THR A 385 -0.06 1.95 5.34
CA THR A 385 -0.84 1.16 6.31
C THR A 385 -1.42 -0.11 5.66
N THR A 386 -1.82 -0.05 4.39
CA THR A 386 -2.24 -1.23 3.62
C THR A 386 -1.06 -2.17 3.39
N GLY A 387 0.13 -1.62 3.17
CA GLY A 387 1.38 -2.39 3.13
C GLY A 387 1.61 -3.20 4.41
N TYR A 388 1.50 -2.56 5.58
CA TYR A 388 1.63 -3.22 6.89
C TYR A 388 0.54 -4.27 7.13
N TYR A 389 -0.71 -3.99 6.78
CA TYR A 389 -1.80 -4.96 6.90
C TYR A 389 -1.68 -6.13 5.92
N GLY A 390 -1.22 -5.89 4.69
CA GLY A 390 -0.90 -6.94 3.73
C GLY A 390 0.20 -7.87 4.23
N ALA A 391 1.29 -7.31 4.78
CA ALA A 391 2.35 -8.08 5.41
C ALA A 391 1.83 -8.89 6.62
N LEU A 392 0.99 -8.28 7.48
CA LEU A 392 0.39 -8.96 8.63
C LEU A 392 -0.47 -10.15 8.22
N ALA A 393 -1.33 -9.99 7.20
CA ALA A 393 -2.15 -11.06 6.66
C ALA A 393 -1.30 -12.19 6.08
N ILE A 394 -0.22 -11.87 5.36
CA ILE A 394 0.71 -12.86 4.83
C ILE A 394 1.35 -13.65 5.97
N GLN A 395 1.85 -12.99 7.02
CA GLN A 395 2.45 -13.66 8.18
C GLN A 395 1.46 -14.54 8.94
N ALA A 396 0.24 -14.05 9.19
CA ALA A 396 -0.82 -14.82 9.85
C ALA A 396 -1.20 -16.05 9.01
N THR A 397 -1.25 -15.89 7.68
CA THR A 397 -1.53 -16.99 6.75
C THR A 397 -0.37 -17.99 6.68
N LEU A 398 0.89 -17.54 6.79
CA LEU A 398 2.05 -18.44 6.90
C LEU A 398 1.94 -19.35 8.14
N LEU A 399 1.63 -18.79 9.32
CA LEU A 399 1.37 -19.57 10.54
C LEU A 399 0.25 -20.59 10.34
N ARG A 400 -0.84 -20.16 9.70
CA ARG A 400 -1.98 -21.03 9.41
C ARG A 400 -1.60 -22.17 8.46
N ARG A 401 -0.90 -21.86 7.37
CA ARG A 401 -0.45 -22.82 6.34
C ARG A 401 0.51 -23.88 6.87
N MET A 402 1.34 -23.54 7.86
CA MET A 402 2.23 -24.50 8.52
C MET A 402 1.47 -25.68 9.14
N ASN A 403 0.25 -25.44 9.63
CA ASN A 403 -0.56 -26.45 10.32
C ASN A 403 -1.71 -26.99 9.46
N GLU A 404 -2.39 -26.13 8.72
CA GLU A 404 -3.58 -26.50 7.94
C GLU A 404 -3.29 -26.83 6.47
N GLY A 405 -2.11 -26.46 5.95
CA GLY A 405 -1.80 -26.53 4.52
C GLY A 405 -2.68 -25.64 3.65
N GLY A 406 -2.65 -25.91 2.35
CA GLY A 406 -3.41 -25.21 1.32
C GLY A 406 -2.78 -23.91 0.82
N GLY A 407 -3.33 -23.43 -0.28
CA GLY A 407 -3.08 -22.13 -0.89
C GLY A 407 -4.19 -21.15 -0.52
N TYR A 408 -3.87 -19.87 -0.56
CA TYR A 408 -4.71 -18.81 0.00
C TYR A 408 -4.76 -17.59 -0.91
N LEU A 409 -5.91 -16.93 -0.97
CA LEU A 409 -6.10 -15.61 -1.57
C LEU A 409 -6.31 -14.55 -0.48
N LEU A 410 -5.55 -13.47 -0.58
CA LEU A 410 -5.60 -12.31 0.30
C LEU A 410 -5.99 -11.08 -0.51
N SER A 411 -6.85 -10.20 0.03
CA SER A 411 -7.36 -9.02 -0.68
C SER A 411 -7.19 -7.71 0.13
N PRO A 412 -5.97 -7.31 0.49
CA PRO A 412 -5.76 -6.01 1.13
C PRO A 412 -6.26 -4.87 0.23
N SER A 413 -6.93 -3.88 0.82
CA SER A 413 -7.46 -2.75 0.06
C SER A 413 -7.21 -1.40 0.70
N LEU A 414 -6.91 -0.39 -0.13
CA LEU A 414 -6.68 0.98 0.35
C LEU A 414 -7.93 1.54 1.05
N THR A 415 -9.11 1.31 0.49
CA THR A 415 -10.37 1.79 1.06
C THR A 415 -10.75 1.01 2.33
N GLY A 416 -10.51 -0.31 2.38
CA GLY A 416 -10.70 -1.10 3.61
C GLY A 416 -9.79 -0.64 4.74
N THR A 417 -8.52 -0.37 4.43
CA THR A 417 -7.56 0.25 5.37
C THR A 417 -8.04 1.63 5.81
N ALA A 418 -8.52 2.47 4.90
CA ALA A 418 -9.03 3.79 5.22
C ALA A 418 -10.24 3.72 6.18
N MET A 419 -11.18 2.80 5.92
CA MET A 419 -12.30 2.51 6.82
C MET A 419 -11.82 2.03 8.20
N SER A 420 -10.81 1.16 8.25
CA SER A 420 -10.18 0.73 9.50
C SER A 420 -9.56 1.91 10.26
N ILE A 421 -8.87 2.81 9.56
CA ILE A 421 -8.27 4.01 10.16
C ILE A 421 -9.35 4.87 10.81
N VAL A 422 -10.40 5.19 10.04
CA VAL A 422 -11.56 5.98 10.49
C VAL A 422 -12.28 5.29 11.65
N LYS A 423 -12.38 3.96 11.66
CA LYS A 423 -13.06 3.22 12.74
C LYS A 423 -12.26 3.21 14.05
N TYR A 424 -10.96 2.89 13.99
CA TYR A 424 -10.18 2.56 15.18
C TYR A 424 -9.26 3.67 15.67
N TYR A 425 -8.97 4.69 14.88
CA TYR A 425 -7.92 5.66 15.19
C TYR A 425 -8.42 7.11 15.26
N LYS A 426 -9.74 7.33 15.25
CA LYS A 426 -10.33 8.66 15.52
C LYS A 426 -9.94 9.16 16.89
N THR A 427 -9.65 10.44 16.96
CA THR A 427 -9.13 11.07 18.18
C THR A 427 -10.21 11.25 19.23
N ASP A 428 -11.46 11.41 18.79
CA ASP A 428 -12.63 11.47 19.65
C ASP A 428 -12.92 10.14 20.36
N ASN A 429 -12.39 9.01 19.87
CA ASN A 429 -12.46 7.74 20.58
C ASN A 429 -11.57 7.72 21.84
N PHE A 430 -10.67 8.69 22.00
CA PHE A 430 -9.65 8.73 23.06
C PHE A 430 -9.62 10.08 23.78
N PRO A 431 -10.71 10.48 24.47
CA PRO A 431 -10.76 11.77 25.17
C PRO A 431 -9.61 11.93 26.19
N ASP A 432 -9.18 10.84 26.82
CA ASP A 432 -8.07 10.84 27.79
C ASP A 432 -6.73 11.29 27.18
N LEU A 433 -6.52 11.06 25.87
CA LEU A 433 -5.28 11.45 25.17
C LEU A 433 -5.24 12.93 24.78
N LYS A 434 -6.39 13.64 24.79
CA LYS A 434 -6.44 15.07 24.42
C LYS A 434 -5.63 15.94 25.38
N HIS A 435 -5.39 15.46 26.60
CA HIS A 435 -4.67 16.19 27.63
C HIS A 435 -3.19 15.82 27.72
N ASN A 436 -2.70 14.87 26.91
CA ASN A 436 -1.28 14.52 26.91
C ASN A 436 -0.40 15.76 26.65
N ARG A 437 0.67 15.88 27.43
CA ARG A 437 1.70 16.93 27.29
C ARG A 437 3.03 16.37 26.82
N THR A 438 3.09 15.06 26.59
CA THR A 438 4.27 14.38 26.07
C THR A 438 4.69 14.92 24.70
N GLU A 439 5.97 15.27 24.58
CA GLU A 439 6.61 15.74 23.34
C GLU A 439 6.84 14.60 22.35
N LYS A 440 6.71 14.88 21.06
CA LYS A 440 7.13 13.95 20.01
C LYS A 440 8.65 13.81 19.98
N LEU A 441 9.11 12.63 19.58
CA LEU A 441 10.53 12.38 19.31
C LEU A 441 10.76 12.31 17.78
N PRO A 442 11.96 12.69 17.31
CA PRO A 442 12.33 12.53 15.90
C PRO A 442 12.29 11.03 15.51
N PRO A 443 12.34 10.67 14.22
CA PRO A 443 12.55 9.28 13.82
C PRO A 443 13.94 8.75 14.21
N ARG A 444 14.14 7.45 14.08
CA ARG A 444 15.48 6.85 14.08
C ARG A 444 15.96 6.64 12.66
N GLU A 445 17.26 6.66 12.48
CA GLU A 445 17.88 6.63 11.16
C GLU A 445 18.60 5.31 10.93
N LEU A 446 18.43 4.79 9.71
CA LEU A 446 19.26 3.75 9.13
C LEU A 446 20.12 4.38 8.04
N GLN A 447 21.38 3.99 7.99
CA GLN A 447 22.32 4.48 6.98
C GLN A 447 23.14 3.33 6.41
N GLY A 448 23.45 3.39 5.12
CA GLY A 448 24.24 2.35 4.48
C GLY A 448 24.56 2.63 3.02
N ALA A 449 25.62 2.02 2.53
CA ALA A 449 25.96 2.06 1.12
C ALA A 449 24.97 1.22 0.30
N THR A 450 24.60 1.75 -0.87
CA THR A 450 23.75 1.10 -1.87
C THR A 450 24.38 1.31 -3.25
N ALA A 451 23.90 0.61 -4.28
CA ALA A 451 24.36 0.87 -5.64
C ALA A 451 23.87 2.22 -6.21
N LEU A 452 22.95 2.92 -5.53
CA LEU A 452 22.54 4.29 -5.86
C LEU A 452 23.36 5.36 -5.12
N GLY A 453 24.14 4.97 -4.10
CA GLY A 453 24.89 5.88 -3.24
C GLY A 453 24.69 5.57 -1.74
N PHE A 454 25.20 6.44 -0.87
CA PHE A 454 25.03 6.31 0.57
C PHE A 454 23.63 6.77 0.98
N LEU A 455 22.77 5.81 1.31
CA LEU A 455 21.39 6.05 1.72
C LEU A 455 21.33 6.38 3.21
N LYS A 456 20.55 7.41 3.56
CA LYS A 456 20.07 7.68 4.91
C LYS A 456 18.55 7.72 4.89
N THR A 457 17.90 6.87 5.68
CA THR A 457 16.44 6.69 5.70
C THR A 457 15.94 6.27 7.09
N LEU A 458 14.66 5.96 7.23
CA LEU A 458 14.07 5.49 8.48
C LEU A 458 14.61 4.11 8.90
N GLN A 459 15.04 3.99 10.16
CA GLN A 459 15.28 2.69 10.78
C GLN A 459 13.94 2.06 11.15
N PRO A 460 13.63 0.81 10.73
CA PRO A 460 12.38 0.12 11.06
C PRO A 460 12.06 0.06 12.57
N LEU A 461 10.76 0.03 12.90
CA LEU A 461 10.23 -0.20 14.25
C LEU A 461 9.19 -1.35 14.18
N PRO A 462 8.97 -2.11 15.26
CA PRO A 462 9.57 -2.02 16.59
C PRO A 462 11.00 -2.59 16.67
N LEU A 463 11.63 -2.52 17.84
CA LEU A 463 12.91 -3.17 18.13
C LEU A 463 12.69 -4.59 18.65
N LEU A 464 13.42 -5.55 18.10
CA LEU A 464 13.42 -6.95 18.52
C LEU A 464 14.75 -7.26 19.23
N SER A 465 14.70 -7.79 20.46
CA SER A 465 15.90 -7.95 21.29
C SER A 465 16.85 -9.07 20.86
N LYS A 466 16.39 -10.06 20.08
CA LYS A 466 17.21 -11.17 19.57
C LYS A 466 17.35 -11.19 18.06
N THR A 467 16.32 -10.75 17.34
CA THR A 467 16.31 -10.73 15.87
C THR A 467 16.01 -9.32 15.34
N PRO A 468 16.95 -8.36 15.46
CA PRO A 468 16.71 -6.98 15.05
C PRO A 468 16.19 -6.86 13.62
N LEU A 469 15.30 -5.88 13.38
CA LEU A 469 14.82 -5.55 12.04
C LEU A 469 15.95 -4.92 11.23
N GLU A 470 16.25 -5.49 10.07
CA GLU A 470 17.34 -5.04 9.20
C GLU A 470 17.15 -5.51 7.76
N TYR A 471 17.84 -4.84 6.84
CA TYR A 471 17.88 -5.22 5.43
C TYR A 471 19.18 -5.98 5.12
N GLY A 472 19.36 -7.12 5.79
CA GLY A 472 20.65 -7.82 5.88
C GLY A 472 21.24 -8.38 4.57
N GLN A 473 20.42 -8.66 3.54
CA GLN A 473 20.93 -9.16 2.25
C GLN A 473 21.28 -8.03 1.27
N LEU A 474 20.45 -6.99 1.24
CA LEU A 474 20.60 -5.80 0.40
C LEU A 474 19.78 -4.68 1.03
N LEU A 475 20.30 -3.45 1.05
CA LEU A 475 19.57 -2.30 1.58
C LEU A 475 18.60 -1.73 0.52
N LEU A 476 19.11 -1.40 -0.66
CA LEU A 476 18.33 -0.90 -1.79
C LEU A 476 19.05 -1.24 -3.10
N SER A 477 18.37 -1.95 -3.98
CA SER A 477 18.83 -2.20 -5.34
C SER A 477 18.29 -1.15 -6.30
N PRO A 478 19.07 -0.68 -7.29
CA PRO A 478 18.56 0.09 -8.40
C PRO A 478 17.41 -0.64 -9.11
N MET A 479 16.47 0.14 -9.63
CA MET A 479 15.27 -0.39 -10.28
C MET A 479 15.62 -1.30 -11.46
N GLY A 480 15.30 -2.59 -11.34
CA GLY A 480 15.52 -3.60 -12.39
C GLY A 480 16.97 -4.03 -12.60
N SER A 481 17.87 -3.80 -11.63
CA SER A 481 19.30 -4.14 -11.77
C SER A 481 19.67 -5.56 -11.39
N ASP A 482 18.84 -6.25 -10.61
CA ASP A 482 19.13 -7.59 -10.12
C ASP A 482 18.76 -8.66 -11.15
N LEU A 483 19.38 -9.83 -11.02
CA LEU A 483 18.95 -11.03 -11.74
C LEU A 483 17.56 -11.47 -11.22
N PRO A 484 16.71 -12.08 -12.07
CA PRO A 484 15.38 -12.55 -11.67
C PRO A 484 15.48 -13.85 -10.85
N ILE A 485 16.20 -13.81 -9.73
CA ILE A 485 16.35 -14.92 -8.78
C ILE A 485 16.08 -14.39 -7.36
N PHE A 486 15.56 -15.24 -6.49
CA PHE A 486 15.34 -14.83 -5.10
C PHE A 486 16.67 -14.46 -4.41
N PRO A 487 16.72 -13.33 -3.69
CA PRO A 487 17.89 -12.96 -2.90
C PRO A 487 18.35 -14.09 -1.96
N GLY A 488 19.65 -14.35 -1.93
CA GLY A 488 20.23 -15.44 -1.15
C GLY A 488 20.03 -16.85 -1.74
N SER A 489 19.33 -17.01 -2.87
CA SER A 489 19.25 -18.30 -3.57
C SER A 489 20.57 -18.69 -4.24
N ARG A 490 20.76 -20.00 -4.47
CA ARG A 490 21.86 -20.57 -5.27
C ARG A 490 21.49 -20.77 -6.74
N ASP A 491 20.29 -20.36 -7.14
CA ASP A 491 19.82 -20.50 -8.51
C ASP A 491 20.66 -19.66 -9.48
N SER A 492 20.68 -20.10 -10.74
CA SER A 492 21.43 -19.42 -11.79
C SER A 492 20.48 -18.92 -12.87
N TYR A 493 20.70 -17.71 -13.36
CA TYR A 493 20.01 -17.15 -14.51
C TYR A 493 20.98 -16.96 -15.68
N LYS A 494 20.70 -17.61 -16.83
CA LYS A 494 21.57 -17.58 -18.02
C LYS A 494 21.36 -16.31 -18.83
N ILE A 495 21.88 -15.19 -18.30
CA ILE A 495 21.73 -13.86 -18.89
C ILE A 495 22.26 -13.76 -20.33
N ASP A 496 23.27 -14.57 -20.67
CA ASP A 496 23.86 -14.72 -22.00
C ASP A 496 22.87 -15.25 -23.06
N ARG A 497 21.77 -15.87 -22.62
CA ARG A 497 20.70 -16.37 -23.51
C ARG A 497 19.53 -15.40 -23.64
N VAL A 498 19.55 -14.28 -22.92
CA VAL A 498 18.47 -13.29 -22.94
C VAL A 498 18.64 -12.38 -24.14
N MET A 499 17.71 -12.44 -25.08
CA MET A 499 17.68 -11.55 -26.23
C MET A 499 16.88 -10.28 -25.90
N ALA A 500 17.52 -9.12 -25.98
CA ALA A 500 16.84 -7.83 -25.81
C ALA A 500 15.84 -7.59 -26.96
N ASN A 501 14.73 -6.88 -26.67
CA ASN A 501 13.83 -6.42 -27.73
C ASN A 501 14.50 -5.32 -28.55
N LEU A 502 14.24 -5.29 -29.85
CA LEU A 502 14.61 -4.15 -30.67
C LEU A 502 13.79 -2.92 -30.23
N LYS A 503 14.47 -1.77 -30.15
CA LYS A 503 13.84 -0.50 -29.73
C LYS A 503 12.63 -0.14 -30.60
N GLU A 504 12.67 -0.45 -31.89
CA GLU A 504 11.58 -0.18 -32.85
C GLU A 504 10.32 -0.98 -32.53
N ASP A 505 10.47 -2.26 -32.17
CA ASP A 505 9.34 -3.13 -31.81
C ASP A 505 8.69 -2.66 -30.51
N VAL A 506 9.51 -2.25 -29.55
CA VAL A 506 9.05 -1.64 -28.30
C VAL A 506 8.21 -0.40 -28.61
N VAL A 507 8.74 0.56 -29.38
CA VAL A 507 8.03 1.80 -29.71
C VAL A 507 6.71 1.52 -30.43
N ARG A 508 6.71 0.63 -31.43
CA ARG A 508 5.50 0.26 -32.19
C ARG A 508 4.40 -0.29 -31.28
N SER A 509 4.75 -1.14 -30.31
CA SER A 509 3.79 -1.73 -29.37
C SER A 509 3.12 -0.67 -28.48
N PHE A 510 3.85 0.38 -28.08
CA PHE A 510 3.32 1.48 -27.29
C PHE A 510 2.40 2.39 -28.09
N THR A 511 2.80 2.80 -29.31
CA THR A 511 2.06 3.80 -30.10
C THR A 511 0.64 3.33 -30.44
N THR A 512 0.47 2.08 -30.87
CA THR A 512 -0.85 1.55 -31.24
C THR A 512 -1.83 1.53 -30.06
N SER A 513 -1.34 1.24 -28.85
CA SER A 513 -2.15 1.23 -27.62
C SER A 513 -2.60 2.62 -27.20
N VAL A 514 -1.73 3.62 -27.34
CA VAL A 514 -2.02 5.01 -26.95
C VAL A 514 -3.08 5.63 -27.86
N THR A 515 -2.94 5.51 -29.19
CA THR A 515 -3.88 6.13 -30.15
C THR A 515 -5.33 5.68 -29.90
N LYS A 516 -5.54 4.37 -29.75
CA LYS A 516 -6.87 3.81 -29.48
C LYS A 516 -7.48 4.36 -28.20
N LYS A 517 -6.70 4.41 -27.11
CA LYS A 517 -7.17 4.95 -25.82
C LYS A 517 -7.55 6.42 -25.92
N THR A 518 -6.76 7.23 -26.64
CA THR A 518 -7.05 8.66 -26.83
C THR A 518 -8.34 8.88 -27.61
N GLU A 519 -8.61 8.09 -28.66
CA GLU A 519 -9.86 8.18 -29.43
C GLU A 519 -11.09 7.79 -28.61
N ASP A 520 -10.99 6.72 -27.80
CA ASP A 520 -12.08 6.29 -26.93
C ASP A 520 -12.39 7.35 -25.86
N LEU A 521 -11.37 7.98 -25.26
CA LEU A 521 -11.55 9.08 -24.30
C LEU A 521 -12.30 10.28 -24.92
N LYS A 522 -11.91 10.69 -26.13
CA LYS A 522 -12.59 11.79 -26.84
C LYS A 522 -14.05 11.47 -27.12
N ARG A 523 -14.35 10.21 -27.47
CA ARG A 523 -15.72 9.75 -27.74
C ARG A 523 -16.60 9.81 -26.49
N ILE A 524 -16.08 9.34 -25.35
CA ILE A 524 -16.79 9.39 -24.06
C ILE A 524 -17.08 10.85 -23.67
N ALA A 525 -16.09 11.73 -23.78
CA ALA A 525 -16.26 13.16 -23.47
C ALA A 525 -17.28 13.84 -24.40
N ALA A 526 -17.23 13.55 -25.71
CA ALA A 526 -18.15 14.13 -26.69
C ALA A 526 -19.61 13.69 -26.47
N ALA A 527 -19.83 12.43 -26.08
CA ALA A 527 -21.17 11.91 -25.80
C ALA A 527 -21.87 12.70 -24.68
N HIS A 528 -21.16 13.01 -23.59
CA HIS A 528 -21.70 13.83 -22.50
C HIS A 528 -22.08 15.24 -22.96
N HIS A 529 -21.19 15.94 -23.67
CA HIS A 529 -21.48 17.30 -24.15
C HIS A 529 -22.66 17.35 -25.15
N ALA A 530 -22.87 16.27 -25.92
CA ALA A 530 -24.03 16.16 -26.80
C ALA A 530 -25.34 15.99 -26.00
N GLU A 531 -25.34 15.14 -24.97
CA GLU A 531 -26.49 14.95 -24.08
C GLU A 531 -26.84 16.21 -23.29
N GLU A 532 -25.84 16.94 -22.80
CA GLU A 532 -26.05 18.19 -22.07
C GLU A 532 -26.66 19.28 -22.97
N LYS A 533 -26.17 19.42 -24.20
CA LYS A 533 -26.76 20.33 -25.20
C LYS A 533 -28.22 19.96 -25.50
N SER A 534 -28.53 18.65 -25.61
CA SER A 534 -29.91 18.18 -25.81
C SER A 534 -30.81 18.44 -24.60
N ARG A 535 -30.33 18.22 -23.37
CA ARG A 535 -31.07 18.50 -22.13
C ARG A 535 -31.35 19.99 -21.95
N THR A 536 -30.44 20.85 -22.41
CA THR A 536 -30.58 22.31 -22.36
C THR A 536 -31.55 22.81 -23.42
N ALA A 537 -31.50 22.24 -24.63
CA ALA A 537 -32.42 22.55 -25.73
C ALA A 537 -33.87 22.08 -25.49
N HIS A 538 -34.12 21.15 -24.55
CA HIS A 538 -35.48 20.75 -24.14
C HIS A 538 -36.02 21.53 -22.93
N ARG A 539 -35.20 22.40 -22.31
CA ARG A 539 -35.60 23.27 -21.19
C ARG A 539 -35.85 24.72 -21.61
N LEU A 540 -35.42 25.08 -22.82
CA LEU A 540 -35.76 26.31 -23.53
C LEU A 540 -36.98 26.03 -24.42
#